data_AF-A0AB37UE54-F1
#
_entry.id   AF-A0AB37UE54-F1
#
_cell.length_a   1.000
_cell.length_b   1.000
_cell.length_c   1.000
_cell.angle_alpha   90.00
_cell.angle_beta   90.00
_cell.angle_gamma   90.00
#
_symmetry.space_group_name_H-M   'P 1'
#
loop_
_entity.id
_entity.type
_entity.pdbx_description
1 polymer ?
#
loop_
_entity_poly.entity_id
_entity_poly.type
_entity_poly.pdbx_seq_one_letter_code
_entity_poly.pdbx_strand_id
1 'polypeptide(L)' 'MVNLSHHLLSDFRHHNPNSGIIDLKAYYRGFQYVREMLKMLPEKPEPILLAQIFAKLTSLGRIHPLSTSVEPS' A
#
# COMPACT_ATOMS: atom_id res chain seq x y z
N MET A 1 -17.16 4.78 12.86
CA MET A 1 -15.94 5.40 12.26
C MET A 1 -16.04 5.56 10.74
N VAL A 2 -17.22 5.78 10.16
CA VAL A 2 -17.40 5.83 8.69
C VAL A 2 -16.76 7.09 8.09
N ASN A 3 -16.95 8.25 8.73
CA ASN A 3 -16.48 9.54 8.21
C ASN A 3 -14.95 9.62 8.04
N LEU A 4 -14.19 9.11 9.03
CA LEU A 4 -12.72 9.09 8.94
C LEU A 4 -12.24 8.19 7.80
N SER A 5 -12.81 6.98 7.66
CA SER A 5 -12.42 6.07 6.58
C SER A 5 -12.73 6.64 5.20
N HIS A 6 -13.84 7.38 5.04
CA HIS A 6 -14.17 8.06 3.79
C HIS A 6 -13.23 9.22 3.48
N HIS A 7 -12.85 10.02 4.49
CA HIS A 7 -11.87 11.09 4.32
C HIS A 7 -10.51 10.54 3.89
N LEU A 8 -9.99 9.54 4.61
CA LEU A 8 -8.74 8.87 4.26
C LEU A 8 -8.78 8.18 2.89
N LEU A 9 -9.94 7.62 2.51
CA LEU A 9 -10.13 7.02 1.19
C LEU A 9 -10.07 8.07 0.07
N SER A 10 -10.63 9.26 0.30
CA SER A 10 -10.56 10.37 -0.65
C SER A 10 -9.11 10.72 -0.95
N ASP A 11 -8.30 10.89 0.10
CA ASP A 11 -6.88 11.23 -0.05
C ASP A 11 -6.10 10.11 -0.74
N PHE A 12 -6.36 8.86 -0.36
CA PHE A 12 -5.72 7.68 -0.93
C PHE A 12 -5.98 7.54 -2.44
N ARG A 13 -7.17 7.92 -2.90
CA ARG A 13 -7.59 7.84 -4.31
C ARG A 13 -6.86 8.81 -5.23
N HIS A 14 -6.22 9.87 -4.72
CA HIS A 14 -5.38 10.75 -5.54
C HIS A 14 -4.26 9.98 -6.24
N HIS A 15 -3.68 8.98 -5.57
CA HIS A 15 -2.60 8.14 -6.12
C HIS A 15 -3.09 6.75 -6.54
N ASN A 16 -4.31 6.39 -6.15
CA ASN A 16 -4.87 5.06 -6.33
C ASN A 16 -6.31 5.14 -6.83
N PRO A 17 -6.52 5.63 -8.07
CA PRO A 17 -7.86 5.78 -8.61
C PRO A 17 -8.58 4.42 -8.59
N ASN A 18 -9.88 4.43 -8.34
CA ASN A 18 -10.74 3.25 -8.21
C ASN A 18 -10.61 2.43 -6.92
N SER A 19 -9.74 2.81 -5.98
CA SER A 19 -9.62 2.06 -4.71
C SER A 19 -10.86 2.17 -3.82
N GLY A 20 -11.19 1.11 -3.11
CA GLY A 20 -12.23 1.03 -2.10
C GLY A 20 -11.70 1.00 -0.66
N ILE A 21 -12.61 0.93 0.31
CA ILE A 21 -12.29 0.86 1.74
C ILE A 21 -11.45 -0.38 2.07
N ILE A 22 -11.67 -1.49 1.37
CA ILE A 22 -10.91 -2.73 1.59
C ILE A 22 -9.44 -2.54 1.15
N ASP A 23 -9.20 -1.90 0.01
CA ASP A 23 -7.84 -1.58 -0.46
C ASP A 23 -7.12 -0.66 0.52
N LEU A 24 -7.82 0.35 1.05
CA LEU A 24 -7.29 1.24 2.08
C LEU A 24 -6.87 0.46 3.34
N LYS A 25 -7.71 -0.47 3.80
CA LYS A 25 -7.39 -1.34 4.95
C LYS A 25 -6.21 -2.25 4.65
N ALA A 26 -6.19 -2.87 3.47
CA ALA A 26 -5.09 -3.73 3.03
C ALA A 26 -3.77 -2.96 2.98
N TYR A 27 -3.79 -1.72 2.50
CA TYR A 27 -2.61 -0.84 2.45
C TYR A 27 -2.03 -0.58 3.85
N TYR A 28 -2.84 -0.06 4.79
CA TYR A 28 -2.34 0.22 6.14
C TYR A 28 -1.95 -1.03 6.92
N ARG A 29 -2.68 -2.15 6.72
CA ARG A 29 -2.37 -3.41 7.38
C ARG A 29 -1.10 -4.05 6.81
N GLY A 30 -0.92 -3.98 5.49
CA GLY A 30 0.29 -4.41 4.81
C GLY A 30 1.52 -3.64 5.29
N PHE A 31 1.39 -2.32 5.49
CA PHE A 31 2.46 -1.50 6.06
C PHE A 31 2.87 -1.98 7.45
N GLN A 32 1.91 -2.28 8.32
CA GLN A 32 2.19 -2.82 9.65
C GLN A 32 2.94 -4.15 9.57
N TYR A 33 2.53 -5.07 8.69
CA TYR A 33 3.20 -6.36 8.53
C TYR A 33 4.62 -6.25 8.02
N VAL A 34 4.86 -5.43 6.99
CA VAL A 34 6.23 -5.17 6.51
C VAL A 34 7.08 -4.62 7.65
N ARG A 35 6.57 -3.64 8.40
CA ARG A 35 7.32 -3.04 9.51
C ARG A 35 7.73 -4.06 10.56
N GLU A 36 6.84 -4.99 10.92
CA GLU A 36 7.17 -6.06 11.87
C GLU A 36 8.15 -7.07 11.26
N MET A 37 8.00 -7.42 9.97
CA MET A 37 8.96 -8.28 9.26
C MET A 37 10.37 -7.69 9.20
N LEU A 38 10.49 -6.37 8.99
CA LEU A 38 11.79 -5.69 8.93
C LEU A 38 12.59 -5.80 10.23
N LYS A 39 11.92 -5.96 11.38
CA LYS A 39 12.60 -6.15 12.67
C LYS A 39 13.27 -7.52 12.79
N MET A 40 12.83 -8.50 11.99
CA MET A 40 13.40 -9.85 11.98
C MET A 40 14.61 -9.98 11.06
N LEU A 41 14.92 -8.94 10.28
CA LEU A 41 16.10 -8.95 9.42
C LEU A 41 17.36 -8.64 10.23
N PRO A 42 18.49 -9.32 9.95
CA PRO A 42 19.76 -9.04 10.61
C PRO A 42 20.28 -7.63 10.30
N GLU A 43 19.96 -7.11 9.11
CA GLU A 43 20.35 -5.78 8.65
C GLU A 43 19.17 -5.07 7.99
N LYS A 44 19.16 -3.74 8.11
CA LYS A 44 18.10 -2.91 7.53
C LYS A 44 18.30 -2.82 6.01
N PRO A 45 17.27 -3.14 5.20
CA PRO A 45 17.39 -3.00 3.75
C PRO A 45 17.54 -1.54 3.33
N GLU A 46 18.18 -1.34 2.18
CA GLU A 46 18.29 -0.03 1.54
C GLU A 46 16.90 0.62 1.35
N PRO A 47 16.77 1.95 1.55
CA PRO A 47 15.47 2.64 1.51
C PRO A 47 14.66 2.42 0.22
N ILE A 48 15.34 2.32 -0.92
CA ILE A 48 14.71 2.07 -2.22
C ILE A 48 14.08 0.67 -2.25
N LEU A 49 14.81 -0.34 -1.76
CA LEU A 49 14.34 -1.71 -1.68
C LEU A 49 13.16 -1.82 -0.68
N LEU A 50 13.23 -1.08 0.44
CA LEU A 50 12.10 -0.97 1.37
C LEU A 50 10.84 -0.46 0.68
N ALA A 51 10.93 0.67 -0.04
CA ALA A 51 9.78 1.25 -0.74
C ALA A 51 9.15 0.27 -1.74
N GLN A 52 9.98 -0.50 -2.46
CA GLN A 52 9.51 -1.53 -3.39
C GLN A 52 8.83 -2.70 -2.68
N ILE A 53 9.39 -3.18 -1.56
CA ILE A 53 8.77 -4.23 -0.73
C ILE A 53 7.42 -3.75 -0.19
N PHE A 54 7.35 -2.51 0.31
CA PHE A 54 6.10 -1.91 0.77
C PHE A 54 5.06 -1.86 -0.35
N ALA A 55 5.43 -1.36 -1.54
CA ALA A 55 4.52 -1.28 -2.68
C ALA A 55 3.97 -2.65 -3.08
N LYS A 56 4.84 -3.67 -3.20
CA LYS A 56 4.45 -5.04 -3.53
C LYS A 56 3.58 -5.69 -2.45
N LEU A 57 3.95 -5.58 -1.17
CA LEU A 57 3.20 -6.28 -0.12
C LEU A 57 1.84 -5.63 0.13
N THR A 58 1.77 -4.31 0.08
CA THR A 58 0.51 -3.57 0.21
C THR A 58 -0.43 -3.79 -0.98
N SER A 59 0.08 -4.23 -2.14
CA SER A 59 -0.76 -4.58 -3.29
C SER A 59 -1.40 -5.97 -3.19
N LEU A 60 -0.85 -6.90 -2.41
CA LEU A 60 -1.34 -8.29 -2.33
C LEU A 60 -2.77 -8.42 -1.76
N GLY A 61 -3.20 -7.45 -0.94
CA GLY A 61 -4.55 -7.44 -0.35
C GLY A 61 -5.56 -6.59 -1.10
N ARG A 62 -5.19 -6.04 -2.26
CA ARG A 62 -6.07 -5.15 -3.03
C ARG A 62 -7.06 -5.95 -3.86
N ILE A 63 -8.29 -5.47 -3.91
CA ILE A 63 -9.35 -5.94 -4.80
C ILE A 63 -9.25 -5.22 -6.14
N HIS A 64 -8.90 -3.93 -6.12
CA HIS A 64 -8.80 -3.13 -7.33
C HIS A 64 -7.36 -3.11 -7.85
N PRO A 65 -7.17 -3.26 -9.17
CA PRO A 65 -5.84 -3.21 -9.76
C PRO A 65 -5.20 -1.83 -9.51
N LEU A 66 -3.88 -1.83 -9.39
CA LEU A 66 -3.13 -0.58 -9.41
C LEU A 66 -3.35 0.08 -10.78
N SER A 67 -3.52 1.40 -10.78
CA SER A 67 -3.47 2.16 -12.03
C SER A 67 -2.03 2.12 -12.52
N THR A 68 -1.73 1.17 -13.39
CA THR A 68 -0.47 1.10 -14.11
C THR A 68 -0.54 2.13 -15.22
N SER A 69 -0.29 3.40 -14.91
CA SER A 69 0.08 4.38 -15.92
C SER A 69 1.54 4.13 -16.33
N VAL A 70 1.79 2.98 -16.93
CA VAL A 70 3.00 2.71 -17.69
C VAL A 70 2.50 2.19 -19.02
N GLU A 71 2.32 3.10 -19.99
CA GLU A 71 2.23 2.68 -21.38
C GLU A 71 3.54 1.95 -21.72
N PRO A 72 3.48 0.71 -22.23
CA PRO A 72 4.67 0.09 -22.82
C PRO A 72 4.99 0.86 -24.12
N SER A 73 6.16 1.51 -24.15
CA SER A 73 6.80 1.98 -25.38
C SER A 73 7.35 0.81 -26.19
#